data_AF-A0A3M7MJL7-F1
#
_entry.id   AF-A0A3M7MJL7-F1
#
_cell.length_a   1.000
_cell.length_b   1.000
_cell.length_c   1.000
_cell.angle_alpha   90.00
_cell.angle_beta   90.00
_cell.angle_gamma   90.00
#
_symmetry.space_group_name_H-M   'P 1'
#
loop_
_entity.id
_entity.type
_entity.pdbx_description
1 polymer ?
#
loop_
_entity_poly.entity_id
_entity_poly.type
_entity_poly.pdbx_seq_one_letter_code
_entity_poly.pdbx_strand_id
1 'polypeptide(L)'
;AATKPEPSASASVTVQQETLFILARNDSVLLPWMAAKMAARIPRLTRREVNASHWALWERPDEVNSILADWLADKVFKVDPKL
;
A
#
# COMPACT_ATOMS: atom_id res chain seq x y z
N ALA A 1 -19.73 10.14 -44.72
CA ALA A 1 -18.71 10.27 -43.66
C ALA A 1 -19.32 9.73 -42.37
N ALA A 2 -18.88 8.55 -41.92
CA ALA A 2 -19.38 7.96 -40.67
C ALA A 2 -18.56 8.52 -39.51
N THR A 3 -19.23 9.15 -38.55
CA THR A 3 -18.65 9.66 -37.31
C THR A 3 -18.14 8.49 -36.47
N LYS A 4 -16.84 8.52 -36.15
CA LYS A 4 -16.16 7.59 -35.25
C LYS A 4 -16.76 7.75 -33.84
N PRO A 5 -17.16 6.67 -33.14
CA PRO A 5 -17.63 6.81 -31.76
C PRO A 5 -16.49 7.33 -30.89
N GLU A 6 -16.79 8.36 -30.09
CA GLU A 6 -15.85 8.93 -29.12
C GLU A 6 -15.44 7.87 -28.09
N PRO A 7 -14.17 7.87 -27.63
CA PRO A 7 -13.73 6.91 -26.62
C PRO A 7 -14.45 7.18 -25.30
N SER A 8 -15.42 6.32 -24.99
CA SER A 8 -16.07 6.19 -23.68
C SER A 8 -15.03 6.25 -22.56
N ALA A 9 -15.26 7.13 -21.59
CA ALA A 9 -14.41 7.45 -20.44
C ALA A 9 -13.57 6.27 -19.92
N SER A 10 -12.25 6.43 -19.94
CA SER A 10 -11.31 5.46 -19.36
C SER A 10 -11.57 5.32 -17.86
N ALA A 11 -12.04 4.15 -17.42
CA ALA A 11 -12.23 3.86 -16.00
C ALA A 11 -10.92 4.11 -15.23
N SER A 12 -10.98 4.92 -14.17
CA SER A 12 -9.81 5.22 -13.36
C SER A 12 -9.38 3.98 -12.58
N VAL A 13 -8.33 3.31 -13.06
CA VAL A 13 -7.71 2.17 -12.36
C VAL A 13 -7.16 2.68 -11.02
N THR A 14 -7.84 2.29 -9.93
CA THR A 14 -7.52 2.63 -8.54
C THR A 14 -7.68 1.39 -7.68
N VAL A 15 -6.82 1.24 -6.68
CA VAL A 15 -6.88 0.14 -5.72
C VAL A 15 -7.77 0.57 -4.57
N GLN A 16 -8.96 -0.04 -4.48
CA GLN A 16 -9.92 0.41 -3.49
C GLN A 16 -9.58 -0.14 -2.10
N GLN A 17 -9.30 -1.42 -1.93
CA GLN A 17 -9.09 -2.06 -0.62
C GLN A 17 -8.09 -1.35 0.32
N GLU A 18 -8.25 -1.55 1.63
CA GLU A 18 -7.23 -1.19 2.62
C GLU A 18 -5.90 -1.83 2.20
N THR A 19 -4.86 -1.00 2.09
CA THR A 19 -3.54 -1.42 1.60
C THR A 19 -2.48 -0.95 2.58
N LEU A 20 -1.61 -1.85 3.01
CA LEU A 20 -0.41 -1.52 3.77
C LEU A 20 0.81 -1.55 2.85
N PHE A 21 1.64 -0.53 2.94
CA PHE A 21 2.97 -0.50 2.36
C PHE A 21 4.01 -0.20 3.44
N ILE A 22 4.97 -1.11 3.62
CA ILE A 22 6.09 -0.97 4.54
C ILE A 22 7.34 -0.71 3.70
N LEU A 23 7.87 0.52 3.76
CA LEU A 23 9.06 0.92 3.02
C LEU A 23 10.33 0.55 3.80
N ALA A 24 11.23 -0.18 3.16
CA ALA A 24 12.60 -0.33 3.62
C ALA A 24 13.43 0.91 3.23
N ARG A 25 13.88 1.69 4.22
CA ARG A 25 14.50 3.00 3.97
C ARG A 25 15.84 2.93 3.23
N ASN A 26 16.55 1.82 3.32
CA ASN A 26 17.86 1.60 2.71
C ASN A 26 17.81 0.60 1.55
N ASP A 27 16.62 0.36 0.99
CA ASP A 27 16.42 -0.53 -0.14
C ASP A 27 17.13 0.01 -1.40
N SER A 28 18.06 -0.78 -1.95
CA SER A 28 18.79 -0.43 -3.17
C SER A 28 18.05 -0.79 -4.46
N VAL A 29 16.99 -1.60 -4.37
CA VAL A 29 16.17 -2.07 -5.50
C VAL A 29 14.91 -1.20 -5.64
N LEU A 30 14.16 -1.03 -4.55
CA LEU A 30 12.97 -0.18 -4.51
C LEU A 30 13.27 1.11 -3.75
N LEU A 31 13.85 2.08 -4.46
CA LEU A 31 14.17 3.38 -3.87
C LEU A 31 12.90 4.12 -3.40
N PRO A 32 12.97 4.91 -2.31
CA PRO A 32 11.80 5.59 -1.73
C PRO A 32 10.95 6.39 -2.73
N TRP A 33 11.59 7.04 -3.71
CA TRP A 33 10.92 7.85 -4.72
C TRP A 33 10.01 7.05 -5.66
N MET A 34 10.31 5.76 -5.87
CA MET A 34 9.50 4.87 -6.73
C MET A 34 8.11 4.63 -6.10
N ALA A 35 8.04 4.59 -4.77
CA ALA A 35 6.80 4.40 -4.03
C ALA A 35 6.07 5.72 -3.69
N ALA A 36 6.65 6.88 -4.00
CA ALA A 36 6.14 8.19 -3.55
C ALA A 36 4.73 8.52 -4.07
N LYS A 37 4.37 8.02 -5.26
CA LYS A 37 3.09 8.32 -5.91
C LYS A 37 1.99 7.28 -5.67
N MET A 38 2.22 6.26 -4.83
CA MET A 38 1.22 5.22 -4.56
C MET A 38 -0.12 5.80 -4.07
N ALA A 39 -0.09 6.83 -3.21
CA ALA A 39 -1.30 7.47 -2.67
C ALA A 39 -2.19 8.09 -3.77
N ALA A 40 -1.65 8.41 -4.95
CA ALA A 40 -2.44 8.94 -6.06
C ALA A 40 -3.39 7.91 -6.69
N ARG A 41 -3.15 6.61 -6.48
CA ARG A 41 -3.93 5.50 -7.06
C ARG A 41 -4.54 4.59 -5.99
N ILE A 42 -4.15 4.74 -4.73
CA ILE A 42 -4.54 3.89 -3.60
C ILE A 42 -5.09 4.80 -2.49
N PRO A 43 -6.38 5.18 -2.53
CA PRO A 43 -6.98 6.11 -1.56
C PRO A 43 -6.94 5.61 -0.11
N ARG A 44 -6.89 4.29 0.12
CA ARG A 44 -6.86 3.67 1.46
C ARG A 44 -5.49 3.07 1.77
N LEU A 45 -4.44 3.83 1.49
CA LEU A 45 -3.05 3.44 1.71
C LEU A 45 -2.59 3.81 3.13
N THR A 46 -2.19 2.81 3.91
CA THR A 46 -1.36 2.98 5.10
C THR A 46 0.10 2.84 4.72
N ARG A 47 0.93 3.83 5.03
CA ARG A 47 2.39 3.76 4.87
C ARG A 47 3.08 3.65 6.22
N ARG A 48 4.09 2.79 6.28
CA ARG A 48 5.07 2.68 7.38
C ARG A 48 6.46 2.56 6.78
N GLU A 49 7.48 2.81 7.59
CA GLU A 49 8.87 2.71 7.16
C GLU A 49 9.66 1.96 8.23
N VAL A 50 10.65 1.19 7.79
CA VAL A 50 11.57 0.45 8.67
C VAL A 50 13.01 0.69 8.23
N ASN A 51 13.93 0.73 9.19
CA ASN A 51 15.35 0.96 8.92
C ASN A 51 16.04 -0.37 8.54
N ALA A 52 15.82 -0.79 7.30
CA ALA A 52 16.32 -2.03 6.70
C ALA A 52 16.61 -1.86 5.19
N SER A 53 17.33 -2.82 4.61
CA SER A 53 17.47 -2.98 3.15
C SER A 53 16.26 -3.74 2.56
N HIS A 54 16.36 -4.17 1.30
CA HIS A 54 15.28 -4.80 0.54
C HIS A 54 14.60 -5.96 1.28
N TRP A 55 15.37 -6.74 2.04
CA TRP A 55 14.88 -7.90 2.79
C TRP A 55 14.45 -7.54 4.22
N ALA A 56 13.70 -6.45 4.37
CA ALA A 56 13.26 -5.92 5.67
C ALA A 56 12.55 -6.96 6.56
N LEU A 57 11.80 -7.88 5.95
CA LEU A 57 11.13 -9.01 6.61
C LEU A 57 12.13 -9.89 7.40
N TRP A 58 13.35 -10.03 6.89
CA TRP A 58 14.41 -10.86 7.46
C TRP A 58 15.33 -10.06 8.38
N GLU A 59 15.61 -8.80 8.03
CA GLU A 59 16.49 -7.94 8.84
C GLU A 59 15.80 -7.42 10.10
N ARG A 60 14.49 -7.16 10.02
CA ARG A 60 13.67 -6.55 11.08
C ARG A 60 12.34 -7.30 11.26
N PRO A 61 12.35 -8.62 11.50
CA PRO A 61 11.13 -9.41 11.57
C PRO A 61 10.18 -8.90 12.65
N ASP A 62 10.67 -8.57 13.84
CA ASP A 62 9.82 -8.13 14.96
C ASP A 62 9.11 -6.80 14.66
N GLU A 63 9.84 -5.83 14.11
CA GLU A 63 9.29 -4.51 13.75
C GLU A 63 8.25 -4.64 12.63
N VAL A 64 8.57 -5.40 11.57
CA VAL A 64 7.65 -5.64 10.45
C VAL A 64 6.41 -6.39 10.92
N ASN A 65 6.56 -7.43 11.75
CA ASN A 65 5.44 -8.21 12.27
C ASN A 65 4.55 -7.38 13.20
N SER A 66 5.12 -6.51 14.04
CA SER A 66 4.35 -5.58 14.87
C SER A 66 3.50 -4.64 14.01
N ILE A 67 4.10 -4.04 12.98
CA ILE A 67 3.37 -3.17 12.05
C ILE A 67 2.21 -3.91 11.37
N LEU A 68 2.45 -5.16 10.93
CA LEU A 68 1.43 -6.00 10.31
C LEU A 68 0.29 -6.31 11.27
N ALA A 69 0.59 -6.71 12.51
CA ALA A 69 -0.40 -7.03 13.52
C ALA A 69 -1.28 -5.82 13.85
N ASP A 70 -0.67 -4.66 14.09
CA ASP A 70 -1.38 -3.41 14.39
C ASP A 70 -2.31 -3.01 13.25
N TRP A 71 -1.81 -3.09 12.01
CA TRP A 71 -2.60 -2.74 10.83
C TRP A 71 -3.77 -3.70 10.61
N LEU A 72 -3.56 -5.00 10.79
CA LEU A 72 -4.61 -6.00 10.67
C LEU A 72 -5.72 -5.79 11.71
N ALA A 73 -5.35 -5.50 12.96
CA ALA A 73 -6.31 -5.21 14.02
C ALA A 73 -7.13 -3.94 13.73
N ASP A 74 -6.49 -2.86 13.26
CA ASP A 74 -7.15 -1.57 13.00
C ASP A 74 -7.99 -1.56 11.71
N LYS A 75 -7.46 -2.10 10.61
CA LYS A 75 -8.07 -1.96 9.28
C LYS A 75 -8.90 -3.15 8.83
N VAL A 76 -8.57 -4.36 9.26
CA VAL A 76 -9.16 -5.59 8.70
C VAL A 76 -10.10 -6.26 9.67
N PHE A 77 -9.63 -6.54 10.88
CA PHE A 77 -10.36 -7.36 11.86
C PHE A 77 -11.20 -6.58 12.84
N LYS A 78 -11.56 -5.31 12.54
CA LYS A 78 -12.35 -4.43 13.44
C LYS A 78 -13.33 -5.27 14.25
N VAL A 79 -13.01 -5.47 15.52
CA VAL A 79 -13.84 -6.29 16.40
C VAL A 79 -15.16 -5.57 16.47
N ASP A 80 -16.20 -6.21 15.92
CA ASP A 80 -17.54 -5.67 16.04
C ASP A 80 -17.82 -5.57 17.54
N PRO A 81 -18.05 -4.38 18.13
CA PRO A 81 -18.15 -4.24 19.59
C PRO A 81 -19.36 -4.98 20.20
N LYS A 82 -20.15 -5.64 19.35
CA LYS A 82 -21.38 -6.36 19.66
C LYS A 82 -21.25 -7.88 19.57
N LEU A 83 -20.05 -8.41 19.30
CA LEU A 83 -19.73 -9.84 19.40
C LEU A 83 -19.02 -10.16 20.71
#